data_AF-A0A6P0I748-F1
#
_entry.id   AF-A0A6P0I748-F1
#
_cell.length_a   1.000
_cell.length_b   1.000
_cell.length_c   1.000
_cell.angle_alpha   90.00
_cell.angle_beta   90.00
_cell.angle_gamma   90.00
#
_symmetry.space_group_name_H-M   'P 1'
#
loop_
_entity.id
_entity.type
_entity.pdbx_description
1 polymer ?
#
loop_
_entity_poly.entity_id
_entity_poly.type
_entity_poly.pdbx_seq_one_letter_code
_entity_poly.pdbx_strand_id
1 'polypeptide(L)'
;SGYLIVIEKFASGEIYCIAPSFLSPTFPLSWGTLILPKDKDDPFVVQPPIGYEEIITIFSQEEPQLDWLPQPEDEPLELQTEHLASLLNHVNKNNCQLMRYKYLITA
;
A
#
# COMPACT_ATOMS: atom_id res chain seq x y z
N SER A 1 7.74 4.76 16.63
CA SER A 1 8.07 4.06 15.38
C SER A 1 6.88 3.20 15.00
N GLY A 2 6.70 2.82 13.74
CA GLY A 2 5.59 1.94 13.36
C GLY A 2 5.74 1.44 11.94
N TYR A 3 4.83 0.54 11.57
CA TYR A 3 4.76 -0.12 10.28
C TYR A 3 3.52 0.36 9.53
N LEU A 4 3.64 0.38 8.21
CA LEU A 4 2.59 0.79 7.30
C LEU A 4 2.52 -0.22 6.17
N ILE A 5 1.32 -0.77 5.95
CA ILE A 5 0.99 -1.51 4.74
C ILE A 5 0.06 -0.62 3.91
N VAL A 6 0.43 -0.33 2.67
CA VAL A 6 -0.43 0.40 1.73
C VAL A 6 -0.83 -0.54 0.60
N ILE A 7 -2.13 -0.61 0.37
CA ILE A 7 -2.75 -1.39 -0.69
C ILE A 7 -3.51 -0.45 -1.58
N GLU A 8 -3.32 -0.60 -2.88
CA GLU A 8 -4.02 0.15 -3.89
C GLU A 8 -4.77 -0.80 -4.81
N LYS A 9 -6.05 -0.51 -5.02
CA LYS A 9 -6.89 -1.17 -6.02
C LYS A 9 -7.04 -0.22 -7.19
N PHE A 10 -6.55 -0.64 -8.36
CA PHE A 10 -6.69 0.10 -9.59
C PHE A 10 -8.08 -0.05 -10.21
N ALA A 11 -8.40 0.87 -11.11
CA ALA A 11 -9.69 0.89 -11.80
C ALA A 11 -9.92 -0.35 -12.68
N SER A 12 -8.86 -1.00 -13.15
CA SER A 12 -8.88 -2.26 -13.88
C SER A 12 -9.21 -3.47 -12.99
N GLY A 13 -9.09 -3.32 -11.67
CA GLY A 13 -9.51 -4.31 -10.67
C GLY A 13 -8.37 -5.04 -9.98
N GLU A 14 -7.15 -4.95 -10.50
CA GLU A 14 -5.93 -5.43 -9.85
C GLU A 14 -5.71 -4.71 -8.53
N ILE A 15 -5.10 -5.41 -7.59
CA ILE A 15 -4.86 -4.95 -6.23
C ILE A 15 -3.38 -5.16 -5.94
N TYR A 16 -2.68 -4.13 -5.50
CA TYR A 16 -1.25 -4.18 -5.23
C TYR A 16 -0.95 -3.77 -3.79
N CYS A 17 0.01 -4.45 -3.16
CA CYS A 17 0.70 -3.93 -1.99
C CYS A 17 1.87 -3.07 -2.46
N ILE A 18 1.77 -1.76 -2.25
CA ILE A 18 2.76 -0.77 -2.69
C ILE A 18 3.67 -0.29 -1.55
N ALA A 19 3.34 -0.60 -0.31
CA ALA A 19 4.23 -0.42 0.83
C ALA A 19 4.07 -1.63 1.78
N PRO A 20 5.16 -2.31 2.18
CA PRO A 20 6.54 -2.10 1.70
C PRO A 20 6.71 -2.33 0.19
N SER A 21 7.70 -1.69 -0.43
CA SER A 21 8.25 -1.88 -1.79
C SER A 21 9.28 -0.77 -2.05
N PHE A 22 9.96 -0.79 -3.20
CA PHE A 22 10.87 0.30 -3.61
C PHE A 22 10.18 1.67 -3.76
N LEU A 23 8.85 1.71 -3.86
CA LEU A 23 8.05 2.94 -3.91
C LEU A 23 7.82 3.57 -2.52
N SER A 24 8.27 2.89 -1.47
CA SER A 24 8.02 3.28 -0.07
C SER A 24 9.33 3.40 0.71
N PRO A 25 9.36 4.18 1.81
CA PRO A 25 10.51 4.17 2.71
C PRO A 25 10.63 2.83 3.42
N THR A 26 11.82 2.54 3.92
CA THR A 26 12.03 1.40 4.82
C THR A 26 11.32 1.63 6.16
N PHE A 27 10.59 0.62 6.63
CA PHE A 27 9.93 0.60 7.94
C PHE A 27 10.70 -0.34 8.91
N PRO A 28 10.61 -0.13 10.24
CA PRO A 28 9.80 0.87 10.93
C PRO A 28 10.42 2.27 10.89
N LEU A 29 9.58 3.31 10.78
CA LEU A 29 10.03 4.71 10.73
C LEU A 29 9.52 5.52 11.93
N SER A 30 10.32 6.47 12.43
CA SER A 30 9.87 7.48 13.39
C SER A 30 9.12 8.59 12.66
N TRP A 31 7.86 8.79 13.03
CA TRP A 31 6.93 9.69 12.34
C TRP A 31 7.37 11.16 12.41
N GLY A 32 7.36 11.81 11.24
CA GLY A 32 7.65 13.23 11.07
C GLY A 32 7.04 13.72 9.75
N THR A 33 7.82 13.71 8.67
CA THR A 33 7.34 14.02 7.32
C THR A 33 8.07 13.13 6.33
N LEU A 34 7.32 12.37 5.53
CA LEU A 34 7.85 11.56 4.43
C LEU A 34 7.50 12.30 3.13
N ILE A 35 8.52 12.62 2.35
CA ILE A 35 8.35 13.11 0.97
C ILE A 35 8.57 11.91 0.07
N LEU A 36 7.54 11.50 -0.66
CA LEU A 36 7.68 10.45 -1.67
C LEU A 36 8.67 10.93 -2.75
N PRO A 37 9.65 10.10 -3.15
CA PRO A 37 10.57 10.46 -4.21
C PRO A 37 9.78 10.56 -5.52
N LYS A 38 9.59 11.78 -6.01
CA LYS A 38 9.08 12.01 -7.37
C LYS A 38 10.15 12.72 -8.17
N ASP A 39 10.54 12.12 -9.29
CA ASP A 39 11.40 12.79 -10.25
C ASP A 39 10.68 14.03 -10.80
N LYS A 40 11.36 15.17 -10.81
CA LYS A 40 10.75 16.45 -11.22
C LYS A 40 10.34 16.44 -12.69
N ASP A 41 10.99 15.58 -13.47
CA ASP A 41 10.79 15.48 -14.91
C ASP A 41 9.78 14.40 -15.32
N ASP A 42 9.20 13.66 -14.36
CA ASP A 42 8.20 12.62 -14.63
C ASP A 42 6.76 13.13 -14.37
N PRO A 43 6.00 13.51 -15.42
CA PRO A 43 4.62 13.93 -15.25
C PRO A 43 3.78 12.78 -14.70
N PHE A 44 2.82 13.10 -13.82
CA PHE A 44 1.85 12.08 -13.41
C PHE A 44 0.95 11.80 -14.61
N VAL A 45 1.14 10.64 -15.26
CA VAL A 45 0.32 10.22 -16.39
C VAL A 45 -0.81 9.35 -15.88
N VAL A 46 -2.05 9.82 -16.05
CA VAL A 46 -3.24 8.99 -15.85
C VAL A 46 -3.26 7.94 -16.96
N GLN A 47 -2.94 6.70 -16.61
CA GLN A 47 -3.08 5.57 -17.53
C GLN A 47 -4.52 5.03 -17.48
N PRO A 48 -5.16 4.73 -18.62
CA PRO A 48 -6.41 3.99 -18.63
C PRO A 48 -6.25 2.62 -17.94
N PRO A 49 -7.32 2.07 -17.34
CA PRO A 49 -8.69 2.58 -17.39
C PRO A 49 -8.95 3.71 -16.39
N ILE A 50 -9.73 4.69 -16.83
CA ILE A 50 -10.31 5.71 -15.96
C ILE A 50 -11.41 5.05 -15.13
N GLY A 51 -11.44 5.32 -13.83
CA GLY A 51 -12.46 4.75 -12.96
C GLY A 51 -12.19 5.01 -11.49
N TYR A 52 -12.85 4.23 -10.65
CA TYR A 52 -12.65 4.31 -9.21
C TYR A 52 -11.44 3.49 -8.78
N GLU A 53 -10.59 4.14 -8.00
CA GLU A 53 -9.46 3.51 -7.34
C GLU A 53 -9.64 3.63 -5.83
N GLU A 54 -9.04 2.69 -5.10
CA GLU A 54 -9.18 2.63 -3.64
C GLU A 54 -7.82 2.38 -3.01
N ILE A 55 -7.48 3.20 -2.02
CA ILE A 55 -6.30 3.00 -1.17
C ILE A 55 -6.77 2.53 0.20
N ILE A 56 -6.13 1.48 0.71
CA ILE A 56 -6.26 1.00 2.08
C ILE A 56 -4.90 1.11 2.73
N THR A 57 -4.84 1.82 3.86
CA THR A 57 -3.63 1.92 4.68
C THR A 57 -3.86 1.24 6.02
N ILE A 58 -2.96 0.34 6.40
CA ILE A 58 -2.97 -0.36 7.68
C ILE A 58 -1.74 0.09 8.46
N PHE A 59 -1.97 0.68 9.62
CA PHE A 59 -0.92 1.09 10.54
C PHE A 59 -0.86 0.17 11.75
N SER A 60 0.35 -0.24 12.13
CA SER A 60 0.60 -1.01 13.34
C SER A 60 1.86 -0.50 14.07
N GLN A 61 1.89 -0.68 15.39
CA GLN A 61 3.10 -0.44 16.18
C GLN A 61 4.05 -1.64 16.11
N GLU A 62 3.49 -2.84 15.96
CA GLU A 62 4.20 -4.11 15.87
C GLU A 62 4.42 -4.50 14.41
N GLU A 63 5.48 -5.27 14.17
CA GLU A 63 5.83 -5.76 12.85
C GLU A 63 4.76 -6.72 12.32
N PRO A 64 4.21 -6.47 11.11
CA PRO A 64 3.20 -7.34 10.55
C PRO A 64 3.74 -8.76 10.33
N GLN A 65 3.09 -9.74 10.95
CA GLN A 65 3.43 -11.17 10.79
C GLN A 65 2.80 -11.73 9.50
N LEU A 66 3.24 -11.21 8.35
CA LEU A 66 2.80 -11.58 7.01
C LEU A 66 4.03 -11.94 6.18
N ASP A 67 4.23 -13.22 5.92
CA ASP A 67 5.42 -13.79 5.27
C ASP A 67 5.55 -13.44 3.78
N TRP A 68 4.43 -13.09 3.15
CA TRP A 68 4.35 -12.69 1.74
C TRP A 68 4.62 -11.21 1.50
N LEU A 69 4.78 -10.38 2.55
CA LEU A 69 5.03 -8.96 2.34
C LEU A 69 6.31 -8.76 1.52
N PRO A 70 6.28 -7.91 0.48
CA PRO A 70 7.48 -7.59 -0.30
C PRO A 70 8.53 -6.93 0.59
N GLN A 71 9.80 -7.11 0.26
CA GLN A 71 10.89 -6.39 0.91
C GLN A 71 10.94 -4.93 0.41
N PRO A 72 11.59 -4.00 1.16
CA PRO A 72 11.72 -2.61 0.74
C PRO A 72 12.37 -2.39 -0.63
N GLU A 73 13.18 -3.33 -1.12
CA GLU A 73 13.81 -3.33 -2.44
C GLU A 73 12.98 -4.01 -3.54
N ASP A 74 11.94 -4.76 -3.18
CA ASP A 74 11.11 -5.51 -4.12
C ASP A 74 10.11 -4.59 -4.84
N GLU A 75 9.67 -5.04 -6.02
CA GLU A 75 8.54 -4.46 -6.75
C GLU A 75 7.24 -4.60 -5.93
N PRO A 76 6.25 -3.70 -6.11
CA PRO A 76 4.91 -3.88 -5.57
C PRO A 76 4.33 -5.26 -5.89
N LEU A 77 3.74 -5.90 -4.89
CA LEU A 77 3.19 -7.24 -5.04
C LEU A 77 1.71 -7.18 -5.44
N GLU A 78 1.36 -7.81 -6.56
CA GLU A 78 -0.05 -8.04 -6.91
C GLU A 78 -0.68 -9.05 -5.92
N LEU A 79 -1.76 -8.64 -5.26
CA LEU A 79 -2.42 -9.39 -4.21
C LEU A 79 -3.43 -10.39 -4.78
N GLN A 80 -3.18 -11.66 -4.46
CA GLN A 80 -4.09 -12.76 -4.72
C GLN A 80 -5.03 -12.99 -3.53
N THR A 81 -6.01 -13.88 -3.70
CA THR A 81 -7.06 -14.12 -2.69
C THR A 81 -6.50 -14.54 -1.34
N GLU A 82 -5.46 -15.37 -1.35
CA GLU A 82 -4.72 -15.85 -0.18
C GLU A 82 -4.03 -14.72 0.59
N HIS A 83 -3.44 -13.74 -0.11
CA HIS A 83 -2.83 -12.57 0.51
C HIS A 83 -3.90 -11.73 1.22
N LEU A 84 -5.03 -11.50 0.56
CA LEU A 84 -6.16 -10.75 1.13
C LEU A 84 -6.77 -11.45 2.35
N ALA A 85 -6.91 -12.78 2.30
CA ALA A 85 -7.42 -13.56 3.43
C ALA A 85 -6.45 -13.52 4.62
N SER A 86 -5.15 -13.65 4.37
CA SER A 86 -4.09 -13.56 5.39
C SER A 86 -4.05 -12.16 6.02
N LEU A 87 -4.13 -11.10 5.21
CA LEU A 87 -4.19 -9.72 5.65
C LEU A 87 -5.41 -9.42 6.51
N LEU A 88 -6.60 -9.86 6.09
CA LEU A 88 -7.83 -9.69 6.85
C LEU A 88 -7.71 -10.38 8.22
N ASN A 89 -7.16 -11.59 8.25
CA ASN A 89 -6.90 -12.31 9.49
C ASN A 89 -5.87 -11.56 10.37
N HIS A 90 -4.83 -10.96 9.79
CA HIS A 90 -3.86 -10.14 10.51
C HIS A 90 -4.52 -8.90 11.14
N VAL A 91 -5.29 -8.12 10.37
CA VAL A 91 -5.96 -6.91 10.85
C VAL A 91 -6.98 -7.23 11.97
N ASN A 92 -7.68 -8.36 11.86
CA ASN A 92 -8.67 -8.76 12.87
C ASN A 92 -8.04 -9.26 14.18
N LYS A 93 -6.79 -9.73 14.15
CA LYS A 93 -6.10 -10.31 15.32
C LYS A 93 -5.20 -9.32 16.04
N ASN A 94 -4.75 -8.27 15.36
CA ASN A 94 -3.76 -7.33 15.88
C ASN A 94 -4.37 -5.93 16.04
N ASN A 95 -3.73 -5.10 16.87
CA ASN A 95 -4.17 -3.73 17.08
C ASN A 95 -3.71 -2.83 15.92
N CYS A 96 -4.45 -2.87 14.82
CA CYS A 96 -4.20 -2.08 13.62
C CYS A 96 -5.15 -0.88 13.53
N GLN A 97 -4.66 0.23 12.96
CA GLN A 97 -5.51 1.33 12.50
C GLN A 97 -5.69 1.23 11.00
N LEU A 98 -6.93 1.27 10.53
CA LEU A 98 -7.27 1.21 9.11
C LEU A 98 -7.72 2.59 8.63
N MET A 99 -7.23 3.03 7.49
CA MET A 99 -7.85 4.11 6.72
C MET A 99 -8.15 3.62 5.31
N ARG A 100 -9.28 4.05 4.78
CA ARG A 100 -9.69 3.75 3.41
C ARG A 100 -10.03 5.05 2.70
N TYR A 101 -9.49 5.20 1.51
CA TYR A 101 -9.77 6.29 0.60
C TYR A 101 -10.25 5.72 -0.72
N LYS A 102 -11.28 6.35 -1.28
CA LYS A 102 -11.80 6.02 -2.59
C LYS A 102 -11.82 7.30 -3.40
N TYR A 103 -11.27 7.26 -4.60
CA TYR A 103 -11.21 8.41 -5.48
C TYR A 103 -11.56 8.00 -6.91
N LEU A 104 -11.99 8.98 -7.70
CA LEU A 104 -12.32 8.81 -9.10
C LEU A 104 -11.21 9.44 -9.92
N ILE A 105 -10.54 8.62 -10.73
CA ILE A 105 -9.67 9.10 -11.80
C ILE A 105 -10.58 9.60 -12.93
N THR A 106 -10.27 10.77 -13.48
CA THR A 106 -10.96 11.37 -14.64
C THR A 106 -9.95 11.86 -15.68
N ALA A 107 -10.37 11.98 -16.93
CA ALA A 107 -9.57 12.55 -18.02
C ALA A 107 -9.35 14.06 -17.87
#